data_AF-A0A327J8Y6-F1
#
_entry.id   AF-A0A327J8Y6-F1
#
_cell.length_a   1.000
_cell.length_b   1.000
_cell.length_c   1.000
_cell.angle_alpha   90.00
_cell.angle_beta   90.00
_cell.angle_gamma   90.00
#
_symmetry.space_group_name_H-M   'P 1'
#
loop_
_entity.id
_entity.type
_entity.pdbx_description
1 polymer ?
#
loop_
_entity_poly.entity_id
_entity_poly.type
_entity_poly.pdbx_seq_one_letter_code
_entity_poly.pdbx_strand_id
1 'polypeptide(L)'
;MQSFIDFLIEIQNKILKTKTVKKSNKIGFGVSVAFTSKKEKTREKLEQDVSKILKQCKNNPEELIKFIEAKGTKVYKIPFAKKIMNSISQEMGFVPEAVGIKALLINFAISANTEGKPHISFKSEPMFVLDKHECDSFWFVGQFYKWYAMKLGLTGYEAKTQELFNSFMHNPSDAKIQSLTVDEILDLKEAIARDVESINFVIDLAKSTVDSKVASSKITLDGALV
;
A
#
# COMPACT_ATOMS: atom_id res chain seq x y z
N MET A 1 -3.46 -6.55 -12.93
CA MET A 1 -2.19 -6.34 -12.21
C MET A 1 -1.08 -5.86 -13.14
N GLN A 2 -0.73 -6.59 -14.21
CA GLN A 2 0.35 -6.18 -15.13
C GLN A 2 0.19 -4.76 -15.70
N SER A 3 -0.98 -4.42 -16.24
CA SER A 3 -1.28 -3.09 -16.80
C SER A 3 -1.14 -1.93 -15.79
N PHE A 4 -1.34 -2.17 -14.50
CA PHE A 4 -1.19 -1.16 -13.46
C PHE A 4 0.29 -0.95 -13.08
N ILE A 5 1.05 -2.04 -13.04
CA ILE A 5 2.51 -2.00 -12.85
C ILE A 5 3.17 -1.27 -14.02
N ASP A 6 2.77 -1.59 -15.26
CA ASP A 6 3.29 -0.94 -16.46
C ASP A 6 2.98 0.57 -16.46
N PHE A 7 1.78 0.95 -16.02
CA PHE A 7 1.40 2.35 -15.83
C PHE A 7 2.25 3.06 -14.78
N LEU A 8 2.49 2.44 -13.61
CA LEU A 8 3.36 3.00 -12.57
C LEU A 8 4.81 3.17 -13.05
N ILE A 9 5.33 2.20 -13.81
CA ILE A 9 6.66 2.26 -14.42
C ILE A 9 6.71 3.38 -15.48
N GLU A 10 5.68 3.52 -16.31
CA GLU A 10 5.58 4.59 -17.30
C GLU A 10 5.60 5.97 -16.63
N ILE A 11 4.85 6.15 -15.55
CA ILE A 11 4.83 7.38 -14.75
C ILE A 11 6.21 7.67 -14.16
N GLN A 12 6.84 6.69 -13.53
CA GLN A 12 8.18 6.84 -12.97
C GLN A 12 9.17 7.29 -14.05
N ASN A 13 9.09 6.70 -15.24
CA ASN A 13 9.93 7.07 -16.38
C ASN A 13 9.62 8.48 -16.91
N LYS A 14 8.34 8.90 -16.94
CA LYS A 14 7.95 10.26 -17.33
C LYS A 14 8.49 11.30 -16.34
N ILE A 15 8.36 11.06 -15.05
CA ILE A 15 8.89 11.92 -13.97
C ILE A 15 10.41 12.06 -14.08
N LEU A 16 11.12 10.96 -14.34
CA LEU A 16 12.59 10.97 -14.53
C LEU A 16 13.01 11.74 -15.79
N LYS A 17 12.21 11.70 -16.87
CA LYS A 17 12.48 12.42 -18.12
C LYS A 17 12.16 13.92 -18.07
N THR A 18 11.17 14.35 -17.28
CA THR A 18 10.74 15.77 -17.24
C THR A 18 11.64 16.66 -16.41
N LYS A 19 12.47 16.11 -15.51
CA LYS A 19 13.48 16.87 -14.77
C LYS A 19 14.88 16.30 -15.00
N THR A 20 15.48 16.67 -16.13
CA THR A 20 16.94 16.74 -16.23
C THR A 20 17.41 17.83 -15.27
N VAL A 21 17.54 17.49 -14.00
CA VAL A 21 18.09 18.36 -12.96
C VAL A 21 19.48 18.77 -13.44
N LYS A 22 19.67 20.06 -13.71
CA LYS A 22 21.03 20.63 -13.81
C LYS A 22 21.74 20.28 -12.52
N LYS A 23 22.72 19.40 -12.66
CA LYS A 23 23.53 18.76 -11.63
C LYS A 23 24.12 19.82 -10.68
N SER A 24 23.43 20.11 -9.58
CA SER A 24 24.05 20.71 -8.40
C SER A 24 24.88 19.62 -7.73
N ASN A 25 26.15 19.51 -8.14
CA ASN A 25 27.17 18.65 -7.51
C ASN A 25 27.36 19.06 -6.04
N LYS A 26 26.54 18.55 -5.12
CA LYS A 26 26.82 18.59 -3.66
C LYS A 26 25.97 17.61 -2.82
N ILE A 27 25.52 16.50 -3.39
CA ILE A 27 25.08 15.34 -2.60
C ILE A 27 26.15 14.27 -2.80
N GLY A 28 27.03 14.13 -1.80
CA GLY A 28 28.20 13.26 -1.86
C GLY A 28 27.80 11.80 -2.09
N PHE A 29 28.55 11.12 -2.95
CA PHE A 29 28.37 9.71 -3.32
C PHE A 29 28.21 8.79 -2.09
N GLY A 30 28.88 9.09 -0.97
CA GLY A 30 28.75 8.36 0.30
C GLY A 30 27.39 8.51 1.02
N VAL A 31 26.70 9.64 0.87
CA VAL A 31 25.36 9.85 1.46
C VAL A 31 24.31 9.05 0.69
N SER A 32 24.43 9.00 -0.65
CA SER A 32 23.53 8.21 -1.51
C SER A 32 23.62 6.71 -1.21
N VAL A 33 24.84 6.16 -1.09
CA VAL A 33 25.07 4.73 -0.78
C VAL A 33 24.59 4.37 0.63
N ALA A 34 24.78 5.26 1.62
CA ALA A 34 24.26 5.06 2.98
C ALA A 34 22.73 5.14 3.06
N PHE A 35 22.09 5.99 2.24
CA PHE A 35 20.64 6.11 2.19
C PHE A 35 19.98 4.89 1.53
N THR A 36 20.57 4.38 0.45
CA THR A 36 20.11 3.16 -0.24
C THR A 36 20.22 1.93 0.67
N SER A 37 21.36 1.74 1.33
CA SER A 37 21.57 0.60 2.23
C SER A 37 20.68 0.63 3.49
N LYS A 38 20.36 1.82 4.02
CA LYS A 38 19.41 1.96 5.14
C LYS A 38 17.98 1.66 4.71
N LYS A 39 17.56 2.11 3.53
CA LYS A 39 16.24 1.79 2.95
C LYS A 39 16.08 0.30 2.68
N GLU A 40 17.09 -0.34 2.09
CA GLU A 40 17.07 -1.79 1.83
C GLU A 40 16.93 -2.60 3.12
N LYS A 41 17.72 -2.28 4.15
CA LYS A 41 17.60 -2.93 5.47
C LYS A 41 16.23 -2.76 6.11
N THR A 42 15.63 -1.57 6.00
CA THR A 42 14.27 -1.33 6.50
C THR A 42 13.24 -2.14 5.72
N ARG A 43 13.41 -2.27 4.39
CA ARG A 43 12.53 -3.09 3.53
C ARG A 43 12.64 -4.57 3.84
N GLU A 44 13.85 -5.11 3.96
CA GLU A 44 14.08 -6.52 4.30
C GLU A 44 13.48 -6.85 5.67
N LYS A 45 13.67 -5.97 6.67
CA LYS A 45 13.05 -6.13 7.98
C LYS A 45 11.52 -6.13 7.89
N LEU A 46 10.95 -5.20 7.12
CA LEU A 46 9.51 -5.13 6.86
C LEU A 46 8.99 -6.43 6.25
N GLU A 47 9.63 -6.94 5.19
CA GLU A 47 9.24 -8.19 4.53
C GLU A 47 9.35 -9.40 5.47
N GLN A 48 10.41 -9.47 6.28
CA GLN A 48 10.59 -10.52 7.29
C GLN A 48 9.51 -10.46 8.37
N ASP A 49 9.23 -9.28 8.91
CA ASP A 49 8.22 -9.07 9.94
C ASP A 49 6.83 -9.42 9.42
N VAL A 50 6.46 -8.93 8.22
CA VAL A 50 5.19 -9.26 7.57
C VAL A 50 5.09 -10.76 7.35
N SER A 51 6.11 -11.40 6.77
CA SER A 51 6.12 -12.85 6.54
C SER A 51 5.95 -13.65 7.83
N LYS A 52 6.56 -13.19 8.93
CA LYS A 52 6.44 -13.82 10.25
C LYS A 52 5.02 -13.70 10.78
N ILE A 53 4.41 -12.52 10.68
CA ILE A 53 3.02 -12.29 11.12
C ILE A 53 2.05 -13.13 10.28
N LEU A 54 2.22 -13.17 8.95
CA LEU A 54 1.39 -14.00 8.07
C LEU A 54 1.43 -15.48 8.48
N LYS A 55 2.61 -16.02 8.77
CA LYS A 55 2.77 -17.40 9.27
C LYS A 55 2.09 -17.61 10.62
N GLN A 56 2.22 -16.65 11.55
CA GLN A 56 1.55 -16.71 12.86
C GLN A 56 0.02 -16.70 12.72
N CYS A 57 -0.50 -15.89 11.81
CA CYS A 57 -1.91 -15.80 11.45
C CYS A 57 -2.37 -16.94 10.52
N LYS A 58 -1.51 -17.94 10.24
CA LYS A 58 -1.78 -19.08 9.34
C LYS A 58 -2.30 -18.66 7.96
N ASN A 59 -1.86 -17.52 7.45
CA ASN A 59 -2.34 -16.89 6.21
C ASN A 59 -3.87 -16.68 6.17
N ASN A 60 -4.52 -16.52 7.33
CA ASN A 60 -5.96 -16.28 7.43
C ASN A 60 -6.25 -14.76 7.50
N PRO A 61 -7.02 -14.19 6.56
CA PRO A 61 -7.40 -12.78 6.58
C PRO A 61 -8.08 -12.32 7.87
N GLU A 62 -8.93 -13.15 8.48
CA GLU A 62 -9.63 -12.78 9.72
C GLU A 62 -8.68 -12.70 10.92
N GLU A 63 -7.64 -13.54 10.98
CA GLU A 63 -6.62 -13.45 12.02
C GLU A 63 -5.72 -12.23 11.83
N LEU A 64 -5.47 -11.82 10.58
CA LEU A 64 -4.77 -10.57 10.28
C LEU A 64 -5.61 -9.34 10.66
N ILE A 65 -6.93 -9.39 10.42
CA ILE A 65 -7.86 -8.33 10.87
C ILE A 65 -7.80 -8.19 12.39
N LYS A 66 -7.90 -9.29 13.14
CA LYS A 66 -7.75 -9.25 14.62
C LYS A 66 -6.42 -8.66 15.06
N PHE A 67 -5.33 -8.98 14.35
CA PHE A 67 -4.01 -8.40 14.64
C PHE A 67 -4.00 -6.88 14.42
N ILE A 68 -4.58 -6.39 13.32
CA ILE A 68 -4.71 -4.96 13.01
C ILE A 68 -5.50 -4.24 14.11
N GLU A 69 -6.65 -4.80 14.51
CA GLU A 69 -7.52 -4.25 15.55
C GLU A 69 -6.84 -4.23 16.91
N ALA A 70 -6.13 -5.30 17.28
CA ALA A 70 -5.34 -5.37 18.52
C ALA A 70 -4.21 -4.32 18.57
N LYS A 71 -3.77 -3.81 17.43
CA LYS A 71 -2.80 -2.71 17.30
C LYS A 71 -3.46 -1.33 17.24
N GLY A 72 -4.77 -1.25 17.49
CA GLY A 72 -5.55 -0.02 17.60
C GLY A 72 -5.99 0.59 16.27
N THR A 73 -5.86 -0.14 15.16
CA THR A 73 -6.35 0.32 13.84
C THR A 73 -7.73 -0.24 13.59
N LYS A 74 -8.70 0.62 13.29
CA LYS A 74 -10.09 0.20 13.07
C LYS A 74 -10.24 -0.50 11.72
N VAL A 75 -11.10 -1.52 11.67
CA VAL A 75 -11.46 -2.24 10.44
C VAL A 75 -12.98 -2.12 10.24
N TYR A 76 -13.37 -1.49 9.14
CA TYR A 76 -14.76 -1.32 8.75
C TYR A 76 -15.09 -2.25 7.60
N LYS A 77 -16.05 -3.16 7.81
CA LYS A 77 -16.62 -4.02 6.76
C LYS A 77 -17.95 -3.43 6.32
N ILE A 78 -17.99 -2.77 5.16
CA ILE A 78 -19.19 -2.09 4.64
C ILE A 78 -19.63 -2.69 3.29
N PRO A 79 -20.94 -2.73 2.99
CA PRO A 79 -21.40 -3.23 1.70
C PRO A 79 -20.99 -2.26 0.57
N PHE A 80 -20.58 -2.81 -0.58
CA PHE A 80 -20.15 -2.03 -1.74
C PHE A 80 -18.98 -1.07 -1.46
N ALA A 81 -18.08 -1.45 -0.55
CA ALA A 81 -16.95 -0.63 -0.12
C ALA A 81 -16.16 -0.08 -1.31
N LYS A 82 -15.86 -0.91 -2.29
CA LYS A 82 -15.15 -0.51 -3.51
C LYS A 82 -15.83 0.64 -4.26
N LYS A 83 -17.16 0.59 -4.42
CA LYS A 83 -17.92 1.64 -5.13
C LYS A 83 -17.95 2.94 -4.33
N ILE A 84 -18.16 2.84 -3.03
CA ILE A 84 -18.23 3.99 -2.12
C ILE A 84 -16.88 4.69 -2.05
N MET A 85 -15.79 3.94 -1.85
CA MET A 85 -14.45 4.51 -1.77
C MET A 85 -14.03 5.16 -3.09
N ASN A 86 -14.31 4.50 -4.23
CA ASN A 86 -13.99 5.07 -5.54
C ASN A 86 -14.73 6.40 -5.82
N SER A 87 -15.97 6.58 -5.33
CA SER A 87 -16.71 7.82 -5.56
C SER A 87 -16.10 9.03 -4.85
N ILE A 88 -15.32 8.80 -3.79
CA ILE A 88 -14.54 9.81 -3.07
C ILE A 88 -13.06 9.79 -3.47
N SER A 89 -12.73 9.16 -4.61
CA SER A 89 -11.36 9.02 -5.12
C SER A 89 -10.40 8.36 -4.13
N GLN A 90 -10.87 7.33 -3.44
CA GLN A 90 -10.10 6.48 -2.54
C GLN A 90 -10.18 5.02 -2.96
N GLU A 91 -9.09 4.29 -2.76
CA GLU A 91 -9.12 2.84 -2.92
C GLU A 91 -9.71 2.18 -1.66
N MET A 92 -10.36 1.03 -1.87
CA MET A 92 -10.70 0.10 -0.79
C MET A 92 -9.41 -0.49 -0.18
N GLY A 93 -9.44 -0.92 1.07
CA GLY A 93 -8.31 -1.53 1.76
C GLY A 93 -7.76 -0.65 2.86
N PHE A 94 -6.44 -0.53 2.94
CA PHE A 94 -5.80 0.32 3.92
C PHE A 94 -5.89 1.79 3.49
N VAL A 95 -6.50 2.60 4.35
CA VAL A 95 -6.66 4.05 4.18
C VAL A 95 -5.75 4.74 5.21
N PRO A 96 -4.68 5.42 4.77
CA PRO A 96 -3.83 6.22 5.65
C PRO A 96 -4.58 7.40 6.28
N GLU A 97 -3.92 8.13 7.17
CA GLU A 97 -4.50 9.34 7.72
C GLU A 97 -4.90 10.34 6.61
N ALA A 98 -6.00 11.04 6.83
CA ALA A 98 -6.45 12.11 5.95
C ALA A 98 -6.84 13.34 6.76
N VAL A 99 -6.74 14.51 6.11
CA VAL A 99 -7.14 15.80 6.69
C VAL A 99 -8.04 16.58 5.72
N GLY A 100 -8.73 17.59 6.24
CA GLY A 100 -9.56 18.51 5.44
C GLY A 100 -10.85 17.87 4.93
N ILE A 101 -11.33 18.36 3.78
CA ILE A 101 -12.61 17.93 3.19
C ILE A 101 -12.57 16.44 2.85
N LYS A 102 -11.41 15.94 2.42
CA LYS A 102 -11.23 14.51 2.12
C LYS A 102 -11.48 13.62 3.34
N ALA A 103 -10.96 14.01 4.50
CA ALA A 103 -11.23 13.30 5.75
C ALA A 103 -12.71 13.35 6.12
N LEU A 104 -13.36 14.49 5.91
CA LEU A 104 -14.80 14.62 6.13
C LEU A 104 -15.60 13.65 5.24
N LEU A 105 -15.26 13.55 3.95
CA LEU A 105 -15.90 12.63 3.02
C LEU A 105 -15.69 11.17 3.41
N ILE A 106 -14.48 10.78 3.82
CA ILE A 106 -14.17 9.42 4.31
C ILE A 106 -15.00 9.10 5.55
N ASN A 107 -14.94 9.97 6.56
CA ASN A 107 -15.67 9.79 7.82
C ASN A 107 -17.18 9.72 7.61
N PHE A 108 -17.72 10.55 6.71
CA PHE A 108 -19.13 10.53 6.34
C PHE A 108 -19.50 9.24 5.60
N ALA A 109 -18.72 8.84 4.60
CA ALA A 109 -18.97 7.63 3.81
C ALA A 109 -18.98 6.38 4.70
N ILE A 110 -18.06 6.29 5.67
CA ILE A 110 -18.02 5.18 6.61
C ILE A 110 -19.21 5.26 7.56
N SER A 111 -19.41 6.39 8.25
CA SER A 111 -20.48 6.51 9.24
C SER A 111 -21.89 6.35 8.65
N ALA A 112 -22.11 6.72 7.38
CA ALA A 112 -23.37 6.47 6.68
C ALA A 112 -23.63 4.99 6.37
N ASN A 113 -22.57 4.16 6.34
CA ASN A 113 -22.64 2.73 5.99
C ASN A 113 -22.31 1.80 7.17
N THR A 114 -22.17 2.36 8.37
CA THR A 114 -21.96 1.62 9.62
C THR A 114 -23.03 2.01 10.63
N GLU A 115 -23.42 1.08 11.50
CA GLU A 115 -24.36 1.38 12.59
C GLU A 115 -23.70 2.35 13.57
N GLY A 116 -24.12 3.61 13.55
CA GLY A 116 -23.52 4.65 14.37
C GLY A 116 -24.03 6.05 14.06
N LYS A 117 -23.60 7.02 14.87
CA LYS A 117 -23.89 8.43 14.62
C LYS A 117 -22.94 8.97 13.53
N PRO A 118 -23.39 9.91 12.68
CA PRO A 118 -22.52 10.57 11.71
C PRO A 118 -21.28 11.15 12.40
N HIS A 119 -20.10 10.85 11.86
CA HIS A 119 -18.86 11.40 12.37
C HIS A 119 -18.42 12.57 11.49
N ILE A 120 -18.63 13.78 11.98
CA ILE A 120 -18.22 15.01 11.30
C ILE A 120 -16.85 15.42 11.85
N SER A 121 -15.80 15.08 11.12
CA SER A 121 -14.43 15.45 11.46
C SER A 121 -13.61 15.72 10.20
N PHE A 122 -12.79 16.77 10.26
CA PHE A 122 -11.79 17.13 9.24
C PHE A 122 -10.46 16.40 9.44
N LYS A 123 -10.45 15.36 10.28
CA LYS A 123 -9.33 14.43 10.47
C LYS A 123 -9.85 13.00 10.46
N SER A 124 -9.14 12.13 9.78
CA SER A 124 -9.42 10.70 9.69
C SER A 124 -8.18 9.95 10.13
N GLU A 125 -8.33 9.06 11.10
CA GLU A 125 -7.24 8.17 11.54
C GLU A 125 -6.98 7.07 10.50
N PRO A 126 -5.79 6.44 10.49
CA PRO A 126 -5.54 5.29 9.65
C PRO A 126 -6.52 4.14 9.96
N MET A 127 -7.05 3.50 8.93
CA MET A 127 -8.05 2.46 9.08
C MET A 127 -8.05 1.49 7.89
N PHE A 128 -8.79 0.40 8.03
CA PHE A 128 -9.16 -0.45 6.90
C PHE A 128 -10.63 -0.28 6.56
N VAL A 129 -10.92 -0.17 5.27
CA VAL A 129 -12.29 -0.22 4.72
C VAL A 129 -12.34 -1.38 3.75
N LEU A 130 -13.08 -2.42 4.12
CA LEU A 130 -13.18 -3.68 3.38
C LEU A 130 -14.63 -3.91 2.93
N ASP A 131 -14.79 -4.64 1.83
CA ASP A 131 -16.11 -5.12 1.45
C ASP A 131 -16.59 -6.16 2.46
N LYS A 132 -17.90 -6.17 2.74
CA LYS A 132 -18.51 -7.08 3.71
C LYS A 132 -18.44 -8.54 3.27
N HIS A 133 -18.46 -8.79 1.96
CA HIS A 133 -18.68 -10.14 1.43
C HIS A 133 -17.43 -10.79 0.82
N GLU A 134 -16.45 -10.00 0.38
CA GLU A 134 -15.28 -10.54 -0.32
C GLU A 134 -14.01 -9.77 0.02
N CYS A 135 -12.96 -10.50 0.34
CA CYS A 135 -11.62 -9.97 0.47
C CYS A 135 -10.63 -11.00 -0.05
N ASP A 136 -10.11 -10.79 -1.26
CA ASP A 136 -9.05 -11.64 -1.82
C ASP A 136 -7.84 -11.63 -0.86
N SER A 137 -7.34 -12.82 -0.52
CA SER A 137 -6.33 -12.97 0.52
C SER A 137 -4.99 -12.35 0.12
N PHE A 138 -4.57 -12.49 -1.15
CA PHE A 138 -3.30 -11.91 -1.63
C PHE A 138 -3.38 -10.39 -1.74
N TRP A 139 -4.51 -9.86 -2.21
CA TRP A 139 -4.78 -8.43 -2.21
C TRP A 139 -4.75 -7.87 -0.78
N PHE A 140 -5.39 -8.56 0.18
CA PHE A 140 -5.40 -8.13 1.57
C PHE A 140 -4.01 -8.14 2.21
N VAL A 141 -3.18 -9.13 1.87
CA VAL A 141 -1.77 -9.17 2.28
C VAL A 141 -1.03 -7.93 1.79
N GLY A 142 -1.29 -7.47 0.57
CA GLY A 142 -0.75 -6.21 0.07
C GLY A 142 -1.19 -5.01 0.93
N GLN A 143 -2.48 -4.91 1.26
CA GLN A 143 -2.99 -3.83 2.13
C GLN A 143 -2.37 -3.90 3.54
N PHE A 144 -2.19 -5.11 4.08
CA PHE A 144 -1.52 -5.33 5.35
C PHE A 144 -0.05 -4.90 5.31
N TYR A 145 0.68 -5.22 4.23
CA TYR A 145 2.06 -4.79 4.03
C TYR A 145 2.17 -3.26 4.11
N LYS A 146 1.29 -2.55 3.39
CA LYS A 146 1.25 -1.08 3.39
C LYS A 146 0.97 -0.49 4.77
N TRP A 147 0.00 -1.06 5.48
CA TRP A 147 -0.29 -0.65 6.85
C TRP A 147 0.91 -0.86 7.78
N TYR A 148 1.56 -2.02 7.71
CA TYR A 148 2.70 -2.31 8.59
C TYR A 148 3.91 -1.42 8.26
N ALA A 149 4.14 -1.12 6.99
CA ALA A 149 5.14 -0.14 6.56
C ALA A 149 4.87 1.25 7.18
N MET A 150 3.62 1.72 7.16
CA MET A 150 3.25 2.96 7.85
C MET A 150 3.53 2.86 9.36
N LYS A 151 3.19 1.75 10.03
CA LYS A 151 3.43 1.57 11.47
C LYS A 151 4.94 1.56 11.81
N LEU A 152 5.80 1.18 10.88
CA LEU A 152 7.26 1.28 11.01
C LEU A 152 7.80 2.69 10.70
N GLY A 153 6.95 3.64 10.34
CA GLY A 153 7.32 5.03 10.07
C GLY A 153 7.97 5.23 8.69
N LEU A 154 7.68 4.38 7.72
CA LEU A 154 8.11 4.61 6.34
C LEU A 154 7.32 5.78 5.75
N THR A 155 8.01 6.60 4.96
CA THR A 155 7.41 7.74 4.27
C THR A 155 6.58 7.29 3.07
N GLY A 156 5.70 8.18 2.60
CA GLY A 156 4.79 7.92 1.50
C GLY A 156 3.35 7.72 1.95
N TYR A 157 3.06 7.74 3.26
CA TYR A 157 1.72 7.58 3.83
C TYR A 157 1.17 8.87 4.46
N GLU A 158 1.94 9.96 4.42
CA GLU A 158 1.52 11.26 4.94
C GLU A 158 0.30 11.78 4.18
N ALA A 159 -0.62 12.47 4.87
CA ALA A 159 -1.91 12.86 4.30
C ALA A 159 -1.79 13.65 2.98
N LYS A 160 -0.85 14.61 2.90
CA LYS A 160 -0.61 15.41 1.68
C LYS A 160 -0.06 14.56 0.53
N THR A 161 0.89 13.69 0.84
CA THR A 161 1.49 12.75 -0.11
C THR A 161 0.44 11.82 -0.69
N GLN A 162 -0.43 11.28 0.15
CA GLN A 162 -1.54 10.41 -0.24
C GLN A 162 -2.62 11.16 -1.02
N GLU A 163 -2.88 12.43 -0.73
CA GLU A 163 -3.77 13.26 -1.52
C GLU A 163 -3.24 13.47 -2.94
N LEU A 164 -1.96 13.83 -3.06
CA LEU A 164 -1.28 13.97 -4.34
C LEU A 164 -1.28 12.66 -5.14
N PHE A 165 -0.91 11.55 -4.50
CA PHE A 165 -0.91 10.23 -5.11
C PHE A 165 -2.30 9.85 -5.64
N ASN A 166 -3.34 9.96 -4.82
CA ASN A 166 -4.71 9.63 -5.24
C ASN A 166 -5.20 10.52 -6.39
N SER A 167 -4.92 11.84 -6.34
CA SER A 167 -5.26 12.76 -7.44
C SER A 167 -4.60 12.37 -8.75
N PHE A 168 -3.37 11.86 -8.67
CA PHE A 168 -2.60 11.41 -9.82
C PHE A 168 -3.12 10.07 -10.38
N MET A 169 -3.44 9.11 -9.52
CA MET A 169 -3.94 7.79 -9.93
C MET A 169 -5.31 7.85 -10.59
N HIS A 170 -6.18 8.77 -10.15
CA HIS A 170 -7.53 8.90 -10.72
C HIS A 170 -7.57 9.82 -11.96
N ASN A 171 -6.67 10.80 -12.04
CA ASN A 171 -6.67 11.80 -13.11
C ASN A 171 -5.22 12.21 -13.47
N PRO A 172 -4.45 11.32 -14.13
CA PRO A 172 -3.09 11.63 -14.55
C PRO A 172 -3.10 12.66 -15.67
N SER A 173 -2.24 13.68 -15.57
CA SER A 173 -2.03 14.62 -16.68
C SER A 173 -0.61 15.17 -16.67
N ASP A 174 -0.04 15.38 -17.86
CA ASP A 174 1.31 15.92 -18.00
C ASP A 174 1.41 17.34 -17.41
N ALA A 175 0.34 18.13 -17.50
CA ALA A 175 0.26 19.45 -16.88
C ALA A 175 0.38 19.37 -15.35
N LYS A 176 -0.27 18.39 -14.70
CA LYS A 176 -0.16 18.16 -13.26
C LYS A 176 1.27 17.75 -12.88
N ILE A 177 1.92 16.87 -13.66
CA ILE A 177 3.31 16.46 -13.39
C ILE A 177 4.23 17.68 -13.46
N GLN A 178 4.08 18.51 -14.49
CA GLN A 178 4.92 19.69 -14.72
C GLN A 178 4.75 20.77 -13.64
N SER A 179 3.58 20.86 -13.00
CA SER A 179 3.34 21.80 -11.91
C SER A 179 3.92 21.37 -10.56
N LEU A 180 4.36 20.12 -10.41
CA LEU A 180 4.87 19.64 -9.12
C LEU A 180 6.24 20.24 -8.79
N THR A 181 6.38 20.65 -7.53
CA THR A 181 7.66 21.01 -6.92
C THR A 181 8.60 19.79 -6.86
N VAL A 182 9.85 19.99 -6.48
CA VAL A 182 10.79 18.87 -6.31
C VAL A 182 10.36 17.97 -5.15
N ASP A 183 9.93 18.57 -4.04
CA ASP A 183 9.52 17.83 -2.84
C ASP A 183 8.26 16.99 -3.11
N GLU A 184 7.26 17.56 -3.77
CA GLU A 184 6.05 16.81 -4.17
C GLU A 184 6.35 15.63 -5.11
N ILE A 185 7.35 15.77 -5.98
CA ILE A 185 7.80 14.65 -6.82
C ILE A 185 8.46 13.55 -5.99
N LEU A 186 9.27 13.93 -5.00
CA LEU A 186 9.93 12.98 -4.11
C LEU A 186 8.88 12.24 -3.26
N ASP A 187 7.91 12.97 -2.71
CA ASP A 187 6.80 12.42 -1.93
C ASP A 187 5.96 11.45 -2.79
N LEU A 188 5.58 11.87 -4.00
CA LEU A 188 4.85 11.02 -4.94
C LEU A 188 5.63 9.76 -5.29
N LYS A 189 6.94 9.87 -5.47
CA LYS A 189 7.83 8.73 -5.74
C LYS A 189 7.87 7.76 -4.57
N GLU A 190 7.93 8.25 -3.32
CA GLU A 190 7.89 7.38 -2.15
C GLU A 190 6.53 6.65 -2.05
N ALA A 191 5.41 7.33 -2.27
CA ALA A 191 4.09 6.70 -2.29
C ALA A 191 3.99 5.58 -3.34
N ILE A 192 4.43 5.85 -4.57
CA ILE A 192 4.49 4.85 -5.66
C ILE A 192 5.39 3.69 -5.26
N ALA A 193 6.56 3.95 -4.67
CA ALA A 193 7.50 2.91 -4.25
C ALA A 193 6.86 1.96 -3.22
N ARG A 194 6.08 2.48 -2.26
CA ARG A 194 5.38 1.64 -1.28
C ARG A 194 4.36 0.70 -1.94
N ASP A 195 3.62 1.19 -2.92
CA ASP A 195 2.66 0.36 -3.67
C ASP A 195 3.38 -0.71 -4.51
N VAL A 196 4.48 -0.35 -5.18
CA VAL A 196 5.29 -1.30 -5.96
C VAL A 196 5.91 -2.37 -5.06
N GLU A 197 6.47 -2.00 -3.92
CA GLU A 197 7.03 -2.94 -2.94
C GLU A 197 5.96 -3.91 -2.42
N SER A 198 4.78 -3.39 -2.06
CA SER A 198 3.65 -4.23 -1.64
C SER A 198 3.24 -5.23 -2.72
N ILE A 199 3.19 -4.80 -3.98
CA ILE A 199 2.82 -5.68 -5.09
C ILE A 199 3.88 -6.76 -5.31
N ASN A 200 5.16 -6.38 -5.31
CA ASN A 200 6.26 -7.33 -5.48
C ASN A 200 6.29 -8.37 -4.37
N PHE A 201 6.10 -7.94 -3.11
CA PHE A 201 6.00 -8.85 -1.98
C PHE A 201 4.88 -9.90 -2.16
N VAL A 202 3.70 -9.46 -2.60
CA VAL A 202 2.57 -10.36 -2.87
C VAL A 202 2.86 -11.33 -4.02
N ILE A 203 3.50 -10.84 -5.10
CA ILE A 203 3.91 -11.66 -6.24
C ILE A 203 4.89 -12.76 -5.79
N ASP A 204 5.88 -12.42 -4.98
CA ASP A 204 6.90 -13.36 -4.52
C ASP A 204 6.31 -14.37 -3.50
N LEU A 205 5.37 -13.93 -2.66
CA LEU A 205 4.59 -14.81 -1.80
C LEU A 205 3.74 -15.80 -2.61
N ALA A 206 3.09 -15.34 -3.68
CA ALA A 206 2.28 -16.19 -4.54
C ALA A 206 3.15 -17.24 -5.25
N LYS A 207 4.30 -16.84 -5.83
CA LYS A 207 5.26 -17.75 -6.46
C LYS A 207 5.76 -18.82 -5.50
N SER A 208 6.25 -18.41 -4.32
CA SER A 208 6.76 -19.37 -3.32
C SER A 208 5.71 -20.35 -2.82
N THR A 209 4.43 -19.95 -2.76
CA THR A 209 3.30 -20.84 -2.42
C THR A 209 3.05 -21.87 -3.52
N VAL A 210 3.12 -21.47 -4.79
CA VAL A 210 2.99 -22.39 -5.94
C VAL A 210 4.15 -23.38 -5.96
N ASP A 211 5.38 -22.92 -5.82
CA ASP A 211 6.57 -23.76 -5.82
C ASP A 211 6.55 -24.78 -4.67
N SER A 212 6.12 -24.34 -3.48
CA SER A 212 5.97 -25.23 -2.30
C SER A 212 4.93 -26.33 -2.54
N LYS A 213 3.80 -26.00 -3.19
CA LYS A 213 2.78 -27.00 -3.55
C LYS A 213 3.33 -28.02 -4.54
N VAL A 214 4.05 -27.57 -5.57
CA VAL A 214 4.68 -28.44 -6.58
C VAL A 214 5.75 -29.34 -5.95
N ALA A 215 6.55 -28.82 -5.01
CA ALA A 215 7.53 -29.62 -4.28
C ALA A 215 6.84 -30.67 -3.40
N SER A 216 5.78 -30.28 -2.67
CA SER A 216 5.04 -31.21 -1.81
C SER A 216 4.35 -32.33 -2.57
N SER A 217 3.79 -32.05 -3.75
CA SER A 217 3.14 -33.06 -4.59
C SER A 217 4.15 -34.07 -5.13
N LYS A 218 5.36 -33.63 -5.52
CA LYS A 218 6.45 -34.52 -5.93
C LYS A 218 6.90 -35.45 -4.80
N ILE A 219 7.03 -34.93 -3.58
CA ILE A 219 7.42 -35.73 -2.40
C ILE A 219 6.36 -36.78 -2.05
N THR A 220 5.06 -36.44 -2.13
CA THR A 220 3.99 -37.43 -1.89
C THR A 220 3.87 -38.50 -2.99
N LEU A 221 4.25 -38.19 -4.23
CA LEU A 221 4.28 -39.17 -5.33
C LEU A 221 5.45 -40.15 -5.20
N ASP A 222 6.64 -39.68 -4.80
CA ASP A 222 7.79 -40.55 -4.53
C ASP A 222 7.61 -41.40 -3.26
N GLY A 223 6.91 -40.87 -2.24
CA GLY A 223 6.60 -41.61 -1.01
C GLY A 223 5.48 -42.65 -1.13
N ALA A 224 4.72 -42.64 -2.22
CA ALA A 224 3.64 -43.60 -2.49
C ALA A 224 4.08 -44.79 -3.37
N LEU A 225 5.38 -44.87 -3.70
CA LEU A 225 6.00 -45.96 -4.47
C LEU A 225 6.85 -46.91 -3.60
N VAL A 226 6.52 -47.04 -2.31
CA VAL A 226 7.15 -48.03 -1.39
C VAL A 226 6.10 -49.00 -0.87
#